data_AF-A0A8H6F2M0-F1
#
_entry.id   AF-A0A8H6F2M0-F1
#
_cell.length_a   1.000
_cell.length_b   1.000
_cell.length_c   1.000
_cell.angle_alpha   90.00
_cell.angle_beta   90.00
_cell.angle_gamma   90.00
#
_symmetry.space_group_name_H-M   'P 1'
#
loop_
_entity.id
_entity.type
_entity.pdbx_description
1 polymer ?
#
loop_
_entity_poly.entity_id
_entity_poly.type
_entity_poly.pdbx_seq_one_letter_code
_entity_poly.pdbx_strand_id
1 'polypeptide(L)'
;MVTAVLLVQKANLETITQFHDQISNELPTAKGKWNFNFKIFRNNQYSIPQELVDTHEQAPESKFLFTLSPSYLRDSTITLINVGHPSDLSIPNDHLRRGATTGLNDKFDNFISAKLQSLWTQRQLIKGDGGQIYELENGNLCIRTSNVFLHGNFRGLLIQIEMSNSLCDTNNHNSFKEHFNKIVEKYGFPEGNLCCDVLDKKNLDKYGDLCLQYSKILNF
;
A
#
# COMPACT_ATOMS: atom_id res chain seq x y z
N MET A 1 -13.36 -0.69 -6.95
CA MET A 1 -13.33 0.02 -5.66
C MET A 1 -12.27 1.09 -5.77
N VAL A 2 -12.46 2.23 -5.11
CA VAL A 2 -11.48 3.33 -5.10
C VAL A 2 -10.85 3.38 -3.71
N THR A 3 -9.54 3.59 -3.64
CA THR A 3 -8.80 3.67 -2.38
C THR A 3 -8.18 5.03 -2.19
N ALA A 4 -8.05 5.43 -0.93
CA ALA A 4 -7.22 6.55 -0.52
C ALA A 4 -6.47 6.19 0.77
N VAL A 5 -5.35 6.85 0.97
CA VAL A 5 -4.52 6.67 2.16
C VAL A 5 -4.31 8.05 2.79
N LEU A 6 -4.45 8.13 4.09
CA LEU A 6 -4.26 9.33 4.89
C LEU A 6 -3.20 9.05 5.97
N LEU A 7 -2.18 9.89 6.03
CA LEU A 7 -1.17 9.83 7.09
C LEU A 7 -1.24 11.05 8.00
N VAL A 8 -1.47 10.78 9.28
CA VAL A 8 -1.48 11.77 10.36
C VAL A 8 -0.13 11.73 11.05
N GLN A 9 0.81 12.57 10.60
CA GLN A 9 2.19 12.60 11.12
C GLN A 9 2.29 13.19 12.54
N LYS A 10 1.38 14.09 12.91
CA LYS A 10 1.35 14.72 14.24
C LYS A 10 0.56 13.92 15.29
N ALA A 11 0.23 12.66 14.98
CA ALA A 11 -0.44 11.77 15.93
C ALA A 11 0.50 11.34 17.06
N ASN A 12 -0.08 10.86 18.15
CA ASN A 12 0.61 10.06 19.16
C ASN A 12 0.11 8.60 19.10
N LEU A 13 0.73 7.70 19.86
CA LEU A 13 0.33 6.29 19.90
C LEU A 13 -1.14 6.09 20.35
N GLU A 14 -1.67 7.01 21.16
CA GLU A 14 -3.03 6.95 21.72
C GLU A 14 -4.10 7.48 20.75
N THR A 15 -3.70 8.23 19.71
CA THR A 15 -4.62 8.81 18.72
C THR A 15 -5.43 7.71 18.03
N ILE A 16 -4.84 6.53 17.83
CA ILE A 16 -5.55 5.38 17.24
C ILE A 16 -6.71 4.91 18.11
N THR A 17 -6.56 4.93 19.44
CA THR A 17 -7.59 4.50 20.38
C THR A 17 -8.73 5.50 20.40
N GLN A 18 -8.40 6.80 20.49
CA GLN A 18 -9.40 7.88 20.40
C GLN A 18 -10.21 7.77 19.10
N PHE A 19 -9.54 7.47 18.00
CA PHE A 19 -10.18 7.26 16.71
C PHE A 19 -11.06 6.01 16.68
N HIS A 20 -10.63 4.90 17.31
CA HIS A 20 -11.44 3.69 17.43
C HIS A 20 -12.71 3.95 18.23
N ASP A 21 -12.63 4.71 19.32
CA ASP A 21 -13.79 5.09 20.11
C ASP A 21 -14.77 5.97 19.30
N GLN A 22 -14.23 6.95 18.56
CA GLN A 22 -15.02 7.83 17.70
C GLN A 22 -15.76 7.06 16.60
N ILE A 23 -15.06 6.17 15.89
CA ILE A 23 -15.68 5.33 14.85
C ILE A 23 -16.67 4.34 15.44
N SER A 24 -16.45 3.83 16.65
CA SER A 24 -17.37 2.87 17.29
C SER A 24 -18.76 3.46 17.54
N ASN A 25 -18.89 4.78 17.68
CA ASN A 25 -20.19 5.46 17.79
C ASN A 25 -21.03 5.37 16.52
N GLU A 26 -20.42 5.14 15.36
CA GLU A 26 -21.09 5.01 14.06
C GLU A 26 -21.59 3.57 13.78
N LEU A 27 -21.57 2.71 14.81
CA LEU A 27 -21.98 1.30 14.75
C LEU A 27 -21.32 0.51 13.58
N PRO A 28 -19.98 0.55 13.45
CA PRO A 28 -19.27 -0.19 12.42
C PRO A 28 -19.32 -1.70 12.68
N THR A 29 -19.23 -2.48 11.61
CA THR A 29 -18.91 -3.90 11.71
C THR A 29 -17.40 -4.07 11.76
N ALA A 30 -16.86 -4.47 12.92
CA ALA A 30 -15.43 -4.76 13.07
C ALA A 30 -15.07 -6.08 12.36
N LYS A 31 -14.18 -6.03 11.37
CA LYS A 31 -13.72 -7.20 10.59
C LYS A 31 -12.44 -7.85 11.09
N GLY A 32 -11.82 -7.27 12.11
CA GLY A 32 -10.65 -7.82 12.80
C GLY A 32 -9.42 -6.92 12.73
N LYS A 33 -8.27 -7.51 13.08
CA LYS A 33 -6.98 -6.80 13.18
C LYS A 33 -6.34 -6.58 11.81
N TRP A 34 -5.64 -5.46 11.68
CA TRP A 34 -4.92 -5.10 10.46
C TRP A 34 -3.48 -4.72 10.73
N ASN A 35 -2.59 -5.35 9.98
CA ASN A 35 -1.16 -5.10 10.02
C ASN A 35 -0.67 -4.96 8.57
N PHE A 36 0.44 -4.27 8.34
CA PHE A 36 1.07 -4.26 7.02
C PHE A 36 2.58 -4.18 7.12
N ASN A 37 3.27 -4.70 6.11
CA ASN A 37 4.69 -4.45 5.91
C ASN A 37 4.87 -3.72 4.58
N PHE A 38 5.55 -2.58 4.61
CA PHE A 38 5.94 -1.81 3.45
C PHE A 38 7.46 -1.73 3.39
N LYS A 39 8.06 -2.33 2.36
CA LYS A 39 9.52 -2.30 2.16
C LYS A 39 9.86 -1.46 0.95
N ILE A 40 10.91 -0.68 1.09
CA ILE A 40 11.48 0.15 0.03
C ILE A 40 12.85 -0.42 -0.30
N PHE A 41 13.03 -0.80 -1.56
CA PHE A 41 14.28 -1.28 -2.12
C PHE A 41 14.84 -0.22 -3.08
N ARG A 42 16.16 -0.07 -3.08
CA ARG A 42 16.87 0.77 -4.07
C ARG A 42 17.72 -0.15 -4.92
N ASN A 43 17.82 0.15 -6.21
CA ASN A 43 18.75 -0.54 -7.08
C ASN A 43 20.19 -0.37 -6.58
N ASN A 44 21.00 -1.39 -6.77
CA ASN A 44 22.43 -1.31 -6.55
C ASN A 44 23.03 -0.42 -7.64
N GLN A 45 23.70 0.66 -7.23
CA GLN A 45 24.32 1.60 -8.15
C GLN A 45 25.50 0.99 -8.91
N TYR A 46 26.07 -0.10 -8.42
CA TYR A 46 27.17 -0.81 -9.08
C TYR A 46 26.70 -1.94 -10.00
N SER A 47 25.39 -2.18 -10.06
CA SER A 47 24.81 -3.13 -11.01
C SER A 47 24.44 -2.40 -12.29
N ILE A 48 25.39 -2.38 -13.22
CA ILE A 48 25.29 -1.64 -14.48
C ILE A 48 24.92 -2.62 -15.60
N PRO A 49 23.95 -2.30 -16.47
CA PRO A 49 23.66 -3.11 -17.66
C PRO A 49 24.92 -3.24 -18.51
N GLN A 50 25.17 -4.44 -19.07
CA GLN A 50 26.39 -4.72 -19.87
C GLN A 50 26.64 -3.71 -20.99
N GLU A 51 25.57 -3.13 -21.55
CA GLU A 51 25.62 -2.11 -22.60
C GLU A 51 26.22 -0.76 -22.15
N LEU A 52 26.23 -0.48 -20.84
CA LEU A 52 26.67 0.79 -20.25
C LEU A 52 27.95 0.66 -19.41
N VAL A 53 28.48 -0.55 -19.24
CA VAL A 53 29.66 -0.84 -18.38
C VAL A 53 30.90 -0.06 -18.84
N ASP A 54 31.07 0.15 -20.14
CA ASP A 54 32.24 0.84 -20.70
C ASP A 54 32.17 2.37 -20.57
N THR A 55 30.98 2.93 -20.29
CA THR A 55 30.75 4.39 -20.26
C THR A 55 30.44 4.93 -18.86
N HIS A 56 29.95 4.09 -17.95
CA HIS A 56 29.52 4.52 -16.63
C HIS A 56 30.06 3.57 -15.55
N GLU A 57 30.65 4.14 -14.49
CA GLU A 57 31.08 3.38 -13.30
C GLU A 57 29.94 3.15 -12.29
N GLN A 58 28.81 3.82 -12.47
CA GLN A 58 27.59 3.65 -11.67
C GLN A 58 26.33 3.75 -12.53
N ALA A 59 25.24 3.11 -12.09
CA ALA A 59 23.95 3.20 -12.74
C ALA A 59 23.50 4.67 -12.83
N PRO A 60 23.04 5.12 -14.02
CA PRO A 60 22.75 6.54 -14.27
C PRO A 60 21.56 7.07 -13.45
N GLU A 61 20.66 6.18 -13.01
CA GLU A 61 19.48 6.55 -12.23
C GLU A 61 19.30 5.66 -10.98
N SER A 62 18.78 6.28 -9.93
CA SER A 62 18.33 5.56 -8.73
C SER A 62 16.88 5.11 -8.94
N LYS A 63 16.70 3.80 -9.06
CA LYS A 63 15.40 3.15 -9.18
C LYS A 63 14.95 2.65 -7.82
N PHE A 64 13.67 2.81 -7.54
CA PHE A 64 13.04 2.32 -6.33
C PHE A 64 12.02 1.24 -6.66
N LEU A 65 12.00 0.21 -5.81
CA LEU A 65 11.03 -0.86 -5.83
C LEU A 65 10.32 -0.86 -4.49
N PHE A 66 9.00 -0.80 -4.54
CA PHE A 66 8.14 -0.79 -3.35
C PHE A 66 7.42 -2.12 -3.25
N THR A 67 7.33 -2.67 -2.05
CA THR A 67 6.49 -3.84 -1.78
C THR A 67 5.55 -3.54 -0.63
N LEU A 68 4.27 -3.86 -0.81
CA LEU A 68 3.22 -3.76 0.19
C LEU A 68 2.65 -5.14 0.46
N SER A 69 2.76 -5.58 1.71
CA SER A 69 2.19 -6.84 2.20
C SER A 69 1.20 -6.56 3.32
N PRO A 70 -0.09 -6.32 3.00
CA PRO A 70 -1.11 -6.11 4.01
C PRO A 70 -1.63 -7.45 4.54
N SER A 71 -1.99 -7.52 5.83
CA SER A 71 -2.41 -8.78 6.48
C SER A 71 -3.70 -9.38 5.92
N TYR A 72 -4.56 -8.57 5.30
CA TYR A 72 -5.81 -9.03 4.69
C TYR A 72 -5.59 -9.72 3.34
N LEU A 73 -4.44 -9.54 2.68
CA LEU A 73 -4.04 -10.30 1.49
C LEU A 73 -3.07 -11.40 1.94
N ARG A 74 -3.63 -12.56 2.28
CA ARG A 74 -2.80 -13.71 2.68
C ARG A 74 -1.89 -14.13 1.53
N ASP A 75 -0.62 -14.34 1.87
CA ASP A 75 0.43 -14.85 0.98
C ASP A 75 0.64 -14.07 -0.32
N SER A 76 0.13 -12.84 -0.38
CA SER A 76 0.28 -11.96 -1.53
C SER A 76 1.08 -10.72 -1.16
N THR A 77 1.87 -10.25 -2.10
CA THR A 77 2.66 -9.03 -1.96
C THR A 77 2.46 -8.19 -3.21
N ILE A 78 1.99 -6.97 -3.03
CA ILE A 78 1.85 -6.01 -4.12
C ILE A 78 3.23 -5.38 -4.33
N THR A 79 3.70 -5.36 -5.57
CA THR A 79 5.01 -4.80 -5.92
C THR A 79 4.81 -3.71 -6.96
N LEU A 80 5.44 -2.56 -6.72
CA LEU A 80 5.47 -1.44 -7.64
C LEU A 80 6.92 -1.15 -8.03
N ILE A 81 7.20 -1.24 -9.33
CA ILE A 81 8.49 -0.86 -9.93
C ILE A 81 8.19 0.19 -10.98
N ASN A 82 8.65 1.42 -10.75
CA ASN A 82 8.61 2.51 -11.73
C ASN A 82 7.30 2.56 -12.57
N VAL A 83 6.16 2.72 -11.87
CA VAL A 83 4.80 2.88 -12.41
C VAL A 83 4.15 1.63 -13.04
N GLY A 84 4.77 0.44 -12.94
CA GLY A 84 4.16 -0.82 -13.38
C GLY A 84 3.75 -1.72 -12.21
N HIS A 85 2.53 -2.25 -12.25
CA HIS A 85 2.06 -3.33 -11.37
C HIS A 85 1.68 -4.56 -12.22
N PRO A 86 1.93 -5.80 -11.77
CA PRO A 86 1.32 -6.98 -12.34
C PRO A 86 -0.14 -7.10 -11.86
N SER A 87 -1.07 -7.33 -12.80
CA SER A 87 -2.53 -7.21 -12.62
C SER A 87 -3.20 -8.36 -11.87
N ASP A 88 -2.54 -9.52 -11.72
CA ASP A 88 -3.08 -10.67 -10.97
C ASP A 88 -2.15 -11.07 -9.83
N LEU A 89 -2.71 -11.06 -8.61
CA LEU A 89 -2.00 -11.37 -7.36
C LEU A 89 -1.95 -12.87 -7.05
N SER A 90 -2.74 -13.69 -7.75
CA SER A 90 -2.82 -15.14 -7.55
C SER A 90 -2.35 -15.89 -8.77
N ILE A 91 -1.81 -17.08 -8.55
CA ILE A 91 -1.34 -17.93 -9.64
C ILE A 91 -2.57 -18.63 -10.24
N PRO A 92 -2.83 -18.47 -11.54
CA PRO A 92 -3.95 -19.14 -12.18
C PRO A 92 -3.85 -20.66 -12.01
N ASN A 93 -4.97 -21.33 -11.73
CA ASN A 93 -5.03 -22.79 -11.60
C ASN A 93 -4.51 -23.52 -12.85
N ASP A 94 -4.65 -22.88 -14.01
CA ASP A 94 -4.11 -23.38 -15.27
C ASP A 94 -2.57 -23.47 -15.27
N HIS A 95 -1.87 -22.56 -14.58
CA HIS A 95 -0.41 -22.62 -14.46
C HIS A 95 0.04 -23.82 -13.62
N LEU A 96 -0.74 -24.19 -12.60
CA LEU A 96 -0.48 -25.40 -11.81
C LEU A 96 -0.73 -26.65 -12.67
N ARG A 97 -1.88 -26.70 -13.37
CA ARG A 97 -2.25 -27.83 -14.24
C ARG A 97 -1.26 -28.08 -15.37
N ARG A 98 -0.66 -27.01 -15.90
CA ARG A 98 0.33 -27.07 -16.98
C ARG A 98 1.77 -27.24 -16.47
N GLY A 99 1.98 -27.38 -15.16
CA GLY A 99 3.32 -27.56 -14.56
C GLY A 99 4.21 -26.32 -14.60
N ALA A 100 3.64 -25.13 -14.87
CA ALA A 100 4.38 -23.87 -14.87
C ALA A 100 4.65 -23.32 -13.46
N THR A 101 3.90 -23.79 -12.45
CA THR A 101 4.18 -23.52 -11.03
C THR A 101 4.11 -24.81 -10.23
N THR A 102 4.82 -24.85 -9.10
CA THR A 102 4.72 -25.90 -8.08
C THR A 102 3.62 -25.63 -7.06
N GLY A 103 3.00 -24.45 -7.09
CA GLY A 103 2.02 -24.00 -6.09
C GLY A 103 2.61 -23.57 -4.75
N LEU A 104 3.91 -23.79 -4.52
CA LEU A 104 4.64 -23.41 -3.30
C LEU A 104 5.48 -22.16 -3.55
N ASN A 105 4.83 -20.99 -3.55
CA ASN A 105 5.50 -19.74 -3.89
C ASN A 105 5.74 -18.90 -2.65
N ASP A 106 6.98 -18.48 -2.46
CA ASP A 106 7.34 -17.50 -1.46
C ASP A 106 6.90 -16.09 -1.88
N LYS A 107 6.73 -15.21 -0.89
CA LYS A 107 6.48 -13.80 -1.15
C LYS A 107 7.65 -13.18 -1.94
N PHE A 108 7.31 -12.30 -2.87
CA PHE A 108 8.30 -11.70 -3.77
C PHE A 108 9.38 -10.89 -3.03
N ASP A 109 9.03 -10.29 -1.89
CA ASP A 109 9.98 -9.57 -1.05
C ASP A 109 11.06 -10.51 -0.47
N ASN A 110 10.70 -11.72 -0.06
CA ASN A 110 11.64 -12.74 0.38
C ASN A 110 12.57 -13.18 -0.75
N PHE A 111 12.03 -13.33 -1.97
CA PHE A 111 12.83 -13.65 -3.14
C PHE A 111 13.86 -12.56 -3.47
N ILE A 112 13.44 -11.28 -3.47
CA ILE A 112 14.37 -10.15 -3.66
C ILE A 112 15.46 -10.19 -2.59
N SER A 113 15.04 -10.27 -1.32
CA SER A 113 15.96 -10.28 -0.19
C SER A 113 16.86 -11.50 -0.11
N ALA A 114 16.54 -12.64 -0.73
CA ALA A 114 17.38 -13.84 -0.67
C ALA A 114 18.21 -14.07 -1.93
N LYS A 115 17.70 -13.71 -3.10
CA LYS A 115 18.28 -14.07 -4.40
C LYS A 115 18.72 -12.87 -5.23
N LEU A 116 18.12 -11.70 -5.04
CA LEU A 116 18.41 -10.48 -5.82
C LEU A 116 19.12 -9.38 -5.01
N GLN A 117 19.77 -9.74 -3.89
CA GLN A 117 20.49 -8.79 -3.02
C GLN A 117 21.56 -7.98 -3.77
N SER A 118 22.19 -8.58 -4.79
CA SER A 118 23.19 -7.91 -5.63
C SER A 118 22.60 -6.82 -6.52
N LEU A 119 21.30 -6.91 -6.85
CA LEU A 119 20.59 -5.95 -7.70
C LEU A 119 19.79 -4.93 -6.89
N TRP A 120 19.25 -5.35 -5.75
CA TRP A 120 18.33 -4.56 -4.93
C TRP A 120 18.73 -4.62 -3.46
N THR A 121 18.85 -3.45 -2.84
CA THR A 121 19.15 -3.34 -1.42
C THR A 121 17.95 -2.75 -0.69
N GLN A 122 17.49 -3.42 0.37
CA GLN A 122 16.41 -2.90 1.22
C GLN A 122 16.90 -1.66 1.98
N ARG A 123 16.28 -0.51 1.71
CA ARG A 123 16.61 0.78 2.35
C ARG A 123 15.80 1.01 3.61
N GLN A 124 14.51 0.74 3.56
CA GLN A 124 13.59 1.01 4.65
C GLN A 124 12.57 -0.11 4.79
N LEU A 125 12.18 -0.37 6.04
CA LEU A 125 11.08 -1.26 6.40
C LEU A 125 10.15 -0.48 7.32
N ILE A 126 8.94 -0.26 6.82
CA ILE A 126 7.86 0.41 7.52
C ILE A 126 6.83 -0.65 7.88
N LYS A 127 6.44 -0.70 9.15
CA LYS A 127 5.47 -1.67 9.65
C LYS A 127 4.26 -0.94 10.20
N GLY A 128 3.09 -1.43 9.83
CA GLY A 128 1.84 -1.11 10.49
C GLY A 128 1.48 -2.18 11.50
N ASP A 129 1.30 -1.80 12.76
CA ASP A 129 0.85 -2.71 13.81
C ASP A 129 -0.25 -2.07 14.68
N GLY A 130 -0.98 -2.91 15.41
CA GLY A 130 -2.06 -2.50 16.29
C GLY A 130 -3.29 -1.98 15.56
N GLY A 131 -3.45 -2.31 14.28
CA GLY A 131 -4.52 -1.78 13.45
C GLY A 131 -5.84 -2.54 13.54
N GLN A 132 -6.92 -1.90 13.12
CA GLN A 132 -8.27 -2.47 13.03
C GLN A 132 -8.92 -2.20 11.68
N ILE A 133 -9.82 -3.10 11.27
CA ILE A 133 -10.64 -2.99 10.06
C ILE A 133 -12.09 -2.76 10.48
N TYR A 134 -12.65 -1.66 9.98
CA TYR A 134 -14.05 -1.29 10.15
C TYR A 134 -14.76 -1.32 8.80
N GLU A 135 -15.96 -1.87 8.79
CA GLU A 135 -16.89 -1.81 7.66
C GLU A 135 -18.10 -0.99 8.07
N LEU A 136 -18.45 -0.02 7.23
CA LEU A 136 -19.54 0.94 7.41
C LEU A 136 -20.48 0.90 6.19
N GLU A 137 -21.69 1.43 6.38
CA GLU A 137 -22.70 1.61 5.33
C GLU A 137 -22.98 0.31 4.54
N ASN A 138 -23.14 -0.81 5.26
CA ASN A 138 -23.42 -2.14 4.69
C ASN A 138 -22.40 -2.62 3.65
N GLY A 139 -21.12 -2.29 3.83
CA GLY A 139 -20.03 -2.75 2.95
C GLY A 139 -19.66 -1.77 1.83
N ASN A 140 -20.25 -0.58 1.81
CA ASN A 140 -19.90 0.45 0.85
C ASN A 140 -18.61 1.19 1.21
N LEU A 141 -18.29 1.26 2.50
CA LEU A 141 -17.11 1.94 3.04
C LEU A 141 -16.34 0.99 3.95
N CYS A 142 -15.05 0.80 3.69
CA CYS A 142 -14.15 0.07 4.56
C CYS A 142 -12.99 0.98 4.99
N ILE A 143 -12.88 1.20 6.29
CA ILE A 143 -11.83 2.00 6.91
C ILE A 143 -10.89 1.06 7.63
N ARG A 144 -9.59 1.22 7.39
CA ARG A 144 -8.55 0.49 8.10
C ARG A 144 -7.62 1.47 8.75
N THR A 145 -7.30 1.27 10.02
CA THR A 145 -6.40 2.16 10.76
C THR A 145 -5.25 1.38 11.36
N SER A 146 -4.04 1.94 11.33
CA SER A 146 -2.85 1.28 11.87
C SER A 146 -1.81 2.32 12.28
N ASN A 147 -1.11 2.06 13.38
CA ASN A 147 0.05 2.86 13.78
C ASN A 147 1.25 2.50 12.92
N VAL A 148 1.97 3.50 12.42
CA VAL A 148 3.11 3.35 11.53
C VAL A 148 4.41 3.42 12.30
N PHE A 149 5.26 2.42 12.13
CA PHE A 149 6.58 2.33 12.73
C PHE A 149 7.64 2.23 11.63
N LEU A 150 8.65 3.08 11.70
CA LEU A 150 9.85 3.01 10.87
C LEU A 150 11.02 2.61 11.78
N HIS A 151 11.59 1.41 11.55
CA HIS A 151 12.67 0.85 12.39
C HIS A 151 12.36 0.85 13.90
N GLY A 152 11.10 0.62 14.28
CA GLY A 152 10.64 0.61 15.67
C GLY A 152 10.23 1.98 16.22
N ASN A 153 10.55 3.07 15.52
CA ASN A 153 10.12 4.41 15.92
C ASN A 153 8.74 4.72 15.34
N PHE A 154 7.84 5.20 16.19
CA PHE A 154 6.52 5.65 15.76
C PHE A 154 6.65 6.88 14.83
N ARG A 155 5.93 6.86 13.71
CA ARG A 155 5.94 7.93 12.69
C ARG A 155 4.59 8.58 12.46
N GLY A 156 3.50 7.97 12.92
CA GLY A 156 2.16 8.52 12.78
C GLY A 156 1.08 7.46 12.69
N LEU A 157 -0.15 7.92 12.52
CA LEU A 157 -1.33 7.08 12.30
C LEU A 157 -1.64 7.03 10.81
N LEU A 158 -1.80 5.82 10.27
CA LEU A 158 -2.26 5.59 8.91
C LEU A 158 -3.73 5.21 8.90
N ILE A 159 -4.48 5.85 8.02
CA ILE A 159 -5.88 5.55 7.76
C ILE A 159 -6.00 5.22 6.28
N GLN A 160 -6.35 3.98 5.97
CA GLN A 160 -6.67 3.54 4.62
C GLN A 160 -8.20 3.52 4.47
N ILE A 161 -8.70 4.22 3.46
CA ILE A 161 -10.11 4.32 3.14
C ILE A 161 -10.35 3.59 1.83
N GLU A 162 -11.34 2.72 1.79
CA GLU A 162 -11.75 1.99 0.61
C GLU A 162 -13.25 2.18 0.39
N MET A 163 -13.62 2.58 -0.83
CA MET A 163 -15.00 2.84 -1.22
C MET A 163 -15.42 1.97 -2.41
N SER A 164 -16.68 1.56 -2.39
CA SER A 164 -17.32 0.86 -3.51
C SER A 164 -17.52 1.79 -4.71
N ASN A 165 -17.36 1.25 -5.93
CA ASN A 165 -17.50 2.01 -7.19
C ASN A 165 -18.92 2.55 -7.42
N SER A 166 -19.92 2.03 -6.71
CA SER A 166 -21.31 2.49 -6.77
C SER A 166 -21.50 3.91 -6.21
N LEU A 167 -20.60 4.38 -5.35
CA LEU A 167 -20.68 5.70 -4.71
C LEU A 167 -19.87 6.79 -5.40
N CYS A 168 -19.05 6.43 -6.40
CA CYS A 168 -18.14 7.37 -7.05
C CYS A 168 -18.26 7.28 -8.58
N ASP A 169 -18.40 8.43 -9.24
CA ASP A 169 -18.31 8.51 -10.69
C ASP A 169 -16.90 8.18 -11.16
N THR A 170 -16.72 6.96 -11.67
CA THR A 170 -15.44 6.45 -12.22
C THR A 170 -14.88 7.31 -13.35
N ASN A 171 -15.72 8.13 -13.99
CA ASN A 171 -15.33 9.04 -15.06
C ASN A 171 -14.77 10.38 -14.59
N ASN A 172 -15.02 10.81 -13.34
CA ASN A 172 -14.60 12.12 -12.85
C ASN A 172 -13.61 12.02 -11.68
N HIS A 173 -12.33 11.87 -12.02
CA HIS A 173 -11.26 11.63 -11.06
C HIS A 173 -11.04 12.78 -10.06
N ASN A 174 -11.41 14.01 -10.42
CA ASN A 174 -11.35 15.14 -9.48
C ASN A 174 -12.39 15.04 -8.37
N SER A 175 -13.49 14.31 -8.61
CA SER A 175 -14.55 14.10 -7.64
C SER A 175 -14.15 13.14 -6.52
N PHE A 176 -13.18 12.24 -6.73
CA PHE A 176 -12.74 11.32 -5.69
C PHE A 176 -12.19 12.06 -4.47
N LYS A 177 -11.36 13.10 -4.69
CA LYS A 177 -10.79 13.88 -3.59
C LYS A 177 -11.87 14.61 -2.78
N GLU A 178 -12.90 15.14 -3.44
CA GLU A 178 -14.03 15.78 -2.77
C GLU A 178 -14.84 14.78 -1.95
N HIS A 179 -15.11 13.58 -2.47
CA HIS A 179 -15.82 12.54 -1.75
C HIS A 179 -15.02 12.04 -0.54
N PHE A 180 -13.70 11.85 -0.68
CA PHE A 180 -12.84 11.51 0.45
C PHE A 180 -12.79 12.63 1.49
N ASN A 181 -12.73 13.90 1.08
CA ASN A 181 -12.78 15.04 2.00
C ASN A 181 -14.12 15.08 2.77
N LYS A 182 -15.25 14.84 2.09
CA LYS A 182 -16.56 14.75 2.77
C LYS A 182 -16.60 13.63 3.81
N ILE A 183 -15.96 12.50 3.54
CA ILE A 183 -15.85 11.38 4.50
C ILE A 183 -14.95 11.77 5.67
N VAL A 184 -13.81 12.38 5.39
CA VAL A 184 -12.88 12.91 6.40
C VAL A 184 -13.61 13.88 7.33
N GLU A 185 -14.43 14.79 6.79
CA GLU A 185 -15.24 15.72 7.56
C GLU A 185 -16.38 15.02 8.32
N LYS A 186 -17.13 14.13 7.66
CA LYS A 186 -18.27 13.40 8.24
C LYS A 186 -17.87 12.60 9.47
N TYR A 187 -16.74 11.89 9.38
CA TYR A 187 -16.25 11.04 10.46
C TYR A 187 -15.21 11.74 11.36
N GLY A 188 -14.90 13.01 11.10
CA GLY A 188 -13.97 13.82 11.89
C GLY A 188 -12.57 13.23 11.98
N PHE A 189 -11.99 12.82 10.84
CA PHE A 189 -10.63 12.26 10.84
C PHE A 189 -9.60 13.34 11.19
N PRO A 190 -8.50 12.98 11.87
CA PRO A 190 -7.44 13.94 12.20
C PRO A 190 -6.79 14.51 10.95
N GLU A 191 -6.37 15.78 11.01
CA GLU A 191 -5.70 16.45 9.89
C GLU A 191 -4.39 15.73 9.51
N GLY A 192 -4.25 15.43 8.22
CA GLY A 192 -3.11 14.69 7.70
C GLY A 192 -2.94 14.83 6.19
N ASN A 193 -1.93 14.16 5.66
CA ASN A 193 -1.66 14.14 4.22
C ASN A 193 -2.50 13.03 3.55
N LEU A 194 -3.48 13.43 2.74
CA LEU A 194 -4.35 12.53 1.97
C LEU A 194 -3.81 12.32 0.56
N CYS A 195 -3.62 11.07 0.16
CA CYS A 195 -3.24 10.66 -1.19
C CYS A 195 -4.32 9.76 -1.79
N CYS A 196 -4.86 10.19 -2.93
CA CYS A 196 -5.85 9.49 -3.73
C CYS A 196 -5.37 9.33 -5.18
N ASP A 197 -4.05 9.22 -5.35
CA ASP A 197 -3.45 9.10 -6.68
C ASP A 197 -3.70 7.71 -7.28
N VAL A 198 -3.75 7.68 -8.61
CA VAL A 198 -4.08 6.51 -9.43
C VAL A 198 -2.94 6.31 -10.44
N LEU A 199 -2.56 5.06 -10.71
CA LEU A 199 -1.53 4.68 -11.69
C LEU A 199 -2.00 4.93 -13.13
N ASP A 200 -3.17 4.40 -13.49
CA ASP A 200 -3.76 4.58 -14.81
C ASP A 200 -5.22 5.02 -14.69
N LYS A 201 -5.54 6.16 -15.31
CA LYS A 201 -6.88 6.73 -15.34
C LYS A 201 -7.86 5.93 -16.19
N LYS A 202 -7.36 5.08 -17.09
CA LYS A 202 -8.18 4.26 -17.99
C LYS A 202 -8.49 2.89 -17.39
N ASN A 203 -7.52 2.27 -16.74
CA ASN A 203 -7.67 0.98 -16.08
C ASN A 203 -7.33 1.11 -14.59
N LEU A 204 -8.37 1.25 -13.77
CA LEU A 204 -8.20 1.34 -12.32
C LEU A 204 -7.80 -0.03 -11.76
N ASP A 205 -6.56 -0.14 -11.29
CA ASP A 205 -6.15 -1.26 -10.45
C ASP A 205 -6.08 -0.84 -8.99
N LYS A 206 -7.04 -1.37 -8.21
CA LYS A 206 -7.13 -1.15 -6.76
C LYS A 206 -5.79 -1.37 -6.05
N TYR A 207 -5.07 -2.44 -6.39
CA TYR A 207 -3.90 -2.85 -5.61
C TYR A 207 -2.65 -2.06 -6.00
N GLY A 208 -2.43 -1.84 -7.29
CA GLY A 208 -1.41 -0.97 -7.81
C GLY A 208 -1.58 0.48 -7.35
N ASP A 209 -2.80 1.02 -7.42
CA ASP A 209 -3.14 2.36 -6.94
C ASP A 209 -2.85 2.48 -5.44
N LEU A 210 -3.25 1.48 -4.65
CA LEU A 210 -2.95 1.44 -3.23
C LEU A 210 -1.43 1.46 -2.97
N CYS A 211 -0.65 0.64 -3.68
CA CYS A 211 0.80 0.61 -3.51
C CYS A 211 1.45 1.95 -3.86
N LEU A 212 0.96 2.61 -4.92
CA LEU A 212 1.39 3.97 -5.29
C LEU A 212 1.08 4.98 -4.18
N GLN A 213 -0.14 4.97 -3.65
CA GLN A 213 -0.56 5.86 -2.56
C GLN A 213 0.34 5.68 -1.33
N TYR A 214 0.64 4.44 -0.94
CA TYR A 214 1.60 4.14 0.13
C TYR A 214 3.00 4.66 -0.18
N SER A 215 3.50 4.46 -1.41
CA SER A 215 4.84 4.94 -1.80
C SER A 215 4.98 6.45 -1.73
N LYS A 216 3.91 7.20 -2.01
CA LYS A 216 3.92 8.67 -1.97
C LYS A 216 3.81 9.20 -0.55
N ILE A 217 2.95 8.59 0.27
CA ILE A 217 2.71 9.04 1.65
C ILE A 217 3.83 8.65 2.61
N LEU A 218 4.39 7.46 2.45
CA LEU A 218 5.37 6.89 3.37
C LEU A 218 6.82 7.18 2.95
N ASN A 219 7.03 8.07 1.99
CA ASN A 219 8.36 8.55 1.60
C ASN A 219 8.82 9.64 2.58
N PHE A 220 9.40 9.22 3.70
CA PHE A 220 9.96 10.09 4.74
C PHE A 220 11.35 10.63 4.39
#